data_AF-A0A194S249-F1
#
_entry.id   AF-A0A194S249-F1
#
_cell.length_a   1.000
_cell.length_b   1.000
_cell.length_c   1.000
_cell.angle_alpha   90.00
_cell.angle_beta   90.00
_cell.angle_gamma   90.00
#
_symmetry.space_group_name_H-M   'P 1'
#
loop_
_entity.id
_entity.type
_entity.pdbx_description
1 polymer ?
#
loop_
_entity_poly.entity_id
_entity_poly.type
_entity_poly.pdbx_seq_one_letter_code
_entity_poly.pdbx_strand_id
1 'polypeptide(L)'
;MPLVAAKTSVLLPLYEYSEDCWPELQTAASQNPTLDFVLILNPDSGPLSDPTNAALACVPKLRALLPGSTLVGYVRTGYGERGADEVRRDVDEYAGWDGIEVEGGLGTAKLDGVFFDEVEGGEGNEELYRGHAEGAREAFGQEGTVVFNPGTTVGDAYYAMANVVVAYESAFADYSDSLLPPRSLLPQAAIMLHDFSLASYTSTVAALGAPALGSIFITDAKIDDVDVYQTWGGGWYDFCRAVAGANEGSGGEEGEEGEKGGVSASGGSGSSTARRESAATSTTASEAAQASPEYDDGASSSTTPLGPTSSPVATGSTGSLPAPIVASDSSSSWLPSWFDDLSSSAGGRVEPWGFLRRR
;
A
#
# COMPACT_ATOMS: atom_id res chain seq x y z
N MET A 1 27.21 0.08 18.34
CA MET A 1 26.33 1.00 17.58
C MET A 1 25.13 1.28 18.47
N PRO A 2 24.49 2.46 18.41
CA PRO A 2 23.22 2.67 19.10
C PRO A 2 22.21 1.63 18.60
N LEU A 3 21.33 1.18 19.50
CA LEU A 3 20.24 0.29 19.12
C LEU A 3 19.27 1.10 18.26
N VAL A 4 18.97 0.64 17.04
CA VAL A 4 17.84 1.21 16.29
C VAL A 4 16.58 0.81 17.04
N ALA A 5 15.80 1.79 17.49
CA ALA A 5 14.52 1.51 18.15
C ALA A 5 13.63 0.71 17.19
N ALA A 6 13.01 -0.35 17.69
CA ALA A 6 12.08 -1.14 16.89
C ALA A 6 10.90 -0.27 16.46
N LYS A 7 10.44 -0.47 15.22
CA LYS A 7 9.26 0.18 14.66
C LYS A 7 8.44 -0.85 13.92
N THR A 8 7.13 -0.80 14.11
CA THR A 8 6.16 -1.52 13.29
C THR A 8 5.79 -0.69 12.07
N SER A 9 5.86 -1.28 10.88
CA SER A 9 5.35 -0.70 9.63
C SER A 9 3.90 -1.10 9.37
N VAL A 10 3.18 -0.33 8.54
CA VAL A 10 1.88 -0.76 8.03
C VAL A 10 2.08 -1.63 6.79
N LEU A 11 1.73 -2.91 6.87
CA LEU A 11 1.60 -3.77 5.68
C LEU A 11 0.27 -3.42 5.01
N LEU A 12 0.29 -3.14 3.71
CA LEU A 12 -0.90 -2.70 2.99
C LEU A 12 -1.03 -3.44 1.66
N PRO A 13 -1.97 -4.41 1.57
CA PRO A 13 -2.56 -4.82 0.31
C PRO A 13 -3.14 -3.61 -0.41
N LEU A 14 -2.49 -3.13 -1.47
CA LEU A 14 -2.92 -1.98 -2.26
C LEU A 14 -3.51 -2.48 -3.58
N TYR A 15 -4.58 -3.27 -3.46
CA TYR A 15 -5.15 -4.05 -4.57
C TYR A 15 -6.28 -3.30 -5.30
N GLU A 16 -6.77 -2.19 -4.74
CA GLU A 16 -7.71 -1.30 -5.44
C GLU A 16 -6.99 -0.42 -6.48
N TYR A 17 -7.63 -0.21 -7.62
CA TYR A 17 -7.17 0.71 -8.67
C TYR A 17 -7.71 2.12 -8.42
N SER A 18 -6.79 3.08 -8.29
CA SER A 18 -7.11 4.48 -7.95
C SER A 18 -6.57 5.48 -8.97
N GLU A 19 -7.48 6.14 -9.71
CA GLU A 19 -7.12 7.20 -10.66
C GLU A 19 -6.54 8.45 -9.96
N ASP A 20 -6.97 8.71 -8.72
CA ASP A 20 -6.50 9.84 -7.89
C ASP A 20 -5.24 9.48 -7.06
N CYS A 21 -4.66 8.31 -7.30
CA CYS A 21 -3.47 7.75 -6.64
C CYS A 21 -3.61 7.51 -5.14
N TRP A 22 -4.71 6.88 -4.72
CA TRP A 22 -5.00 6.48 -3.33
C TRP A 22 -5.03 7.67 -2.36
N PRO A 23 -6.06 8.54 -2.42
CA PRO A 23 -6.21 9.71 -1.53
C PRO A 23 -6.15 9.37 -0.03
N GLU A 24 -6.62 8.19 0.35
CA GLU A 24 -6.63 7.66 1.71
C GLU A 24 -5.21 7.36 2.21
N LEU A 25 -4.37 6.74 1.36
CA LEU A 25 -2.95 6.53 1.64
C LEU A 25 -2.20 7.88 1.70
N GLN A 26 -2.47 8.78 0.75
CA GLN A 26 -1.87 10.12 0.74
C GLN A 26 -2.18 10.89 2.02
N THR A 27 -3.44 10.84 2.47
CA THR A 27 -3.90 11.50 3.68
C THR A 27 -3.28 10.86 4.93
N ALA A 28 -3.27 9.53 5.04
CA ALA A 28 -2.65 8.82 6.16
C ALA A 28 -1.14 9.11 6.29
N ALA A 29 -0.41 9.10 5.16
CA ALA A 29 1.00 9.47 5.10
C ALA A 29 1.25 10.91 5.59
N SER A 30 0.44 11.87 5.11
CA SER A 30 0.57 13.28 5.51
C SER A 30 0.31 13.53 7.00
N GLN A 31 -0.55 12.70 7.62
CA GLN A 31 -0.87 12.78 9.05
C GLN A 31 0.15 12.06 9.95
N ASN A 32 0.91 11.11 9.40
CA ASN A 32 1.84 10.26 10.13
C ASN A 32 3.22 10.22 9.42
N PRO A 33 3.97 11.33 9.35
CA PRO A 33 5.18 11.45 8.52
C PRO A 33 6.37 10.61 8.98
N THR A 34 6.25 9.91 10.12
CA THR A 34 7.25 9.00 10.72
C THR A 34 6.90 7.52 10.54
N LEU A 35 5.75 7.23 9.92
CA LEU A 35 5.20 5.89 9.71
C LEU A 35 5.65 5.33 8.36
N ASP A 36 6.34 4.20 8.41
CA ASP A 36 6.81 3.47 7.24
C ASP A 36 5.76 2.42 6.83
N PHE A 37 5.60 2.21 5.53
CA PHE A 37 4.64 1.26 4.94
C PHE A 37 5.37 0.16 4.16
N VAL A 38 4.74 -1.01 4.03
CA VAL A 38 5.07 -2.05 3.06
C VAL A 38 3.86 -2.18 2.13
N LEU A 39 3.95 -1.56 0.96
CA LEU A 39 2.87 -1.49 -0.02
C LEU A 39 2.97 -2.67 -0.98
N ILE A 40 1.92 -3.48 -1.08
CA ILE A 40 1.85 -4.62 -1.98
C ILE A 40 1.05 -4.22 -3.22
N LEU A 41 1.71 -4.13 -4.37
CA LEU A 41 1.07 -3.84 -5.66
C LEU A 41 0.66 -5.15 -6.35
N ASN A 42 -0.60 -5.21 -6.80
CA ASN A 42 -1.17 -6.39 -7.43
C ASN A 42 -2.11 -6.03 -8.60
N PRO A 43 -1.58 -5.62 -9.77
CA PRO A 43 -2.44 -5.15 -10.86
C PRO A 43 -3.16 -6.26 -11.65
N ASP A 44 -2.66 -7.50 -11.65
CA ASP A 44 -3.27 -8.61 -12.42
C ASP A 44 -3.04 -9.99 -11.76
N SER A 45 -3.23 -10.11 -10.44
CA SER A 45 -2.85 -11.33 -9.66
C SER A 45 -1.36 -11.72 -9.85
N GLY A 46 -0.52 -10.71 -10.07
CA GLY A 46 0.77 -10.80 -10.72
C GLY A 46 1.12 -9.47 -11.43
N PRO A 47 2.27 -9.42 -12.13
CA PRO A 47 2.71 -8.24 -12.84
C PRO A 47 2.00 -8.06 -14.20
N LEU A 48 1.85 -6.80 -14.61
CA LEU A 48 1.62 -6.42 -16.00
C LEU A 48 2.93 -6.45 -16.81
N SER A 49 2.85 -6.92 -18.05
CA SER A 49 3.97 -6.89 -19.02
C SER A 49 4.21 -5.53 -19.70
N ASP A 50 3.36 -4.55 -19.40
CA ASP A 50 3.55 -3.16 -19.80
C ASP A 50 3.70 -2.28 -18.53
N PRO A 51 4.94 -1.92 -18.14
CA PRO A 51 5.18 -1.05 -16.99
C PRO A 51 4.69 0.40 -17.20
N THR A 52 4.26 0.76 -18.41
CA THR A 52 3.68 2.08 -18.73
C THR A 52 2.15 2.11 -18.65
N ASN A 53 1.52 0.98 -18.27
CA ASN A 53 0.07 0.89 -18.08
C ASN A 53 -0.43 1.93 -17.06
N ALA A 54 -1.57 2.55 -17.34
CA ALA A 54 -2.18 3.57 -16.48
C ALA A 54 -2.42 3.11 -15.03
N ALA A 55 -2.62 1.81 -14.78
CA ALA A 55 -2.70 1.25 -13.42
C ALA A 55 -1.43 1.47 -12.57
N LEU A 56 -0.28 1.71 -13.20
CA LEU A 56 1.01 1.96 -12.55
C LEU A 56 1.40 3.45 -12.51
N ALA A 57 0.62 4.32 -13.17
CA ALA A 57 0.87 5.77 -13.28
C ALA A 57 1.00 6.48 -11.91
N CYS A 58 0.40 5.92 -10.87
CA CYS A 58 0.44 6.48 -9.51
C CYS A 58 1.65 6.03 -8.68
N VAL A 59 2.41 5.00 -9.11
CA VAL A 59 3.53 4.42 -8.35
C VAL A 59 4.68 5.42 -8.12
N PRO A 60 5.11 6.25 -9.10
CA PRO A 60 6.12 7.29 -8.86
C PRO A 60 5.69 8.35 -7.85
N LYS A 61 4.40 8.74 -7.85
CA LYS A 61 3.84 9.67 -6.86
C LYS A 61 3.88 9.06 -5.45
N LEU A 62 3.53 7.79 -5.30
CA LEU A 62 3.65 7.08 -4.02
C LEU A 62 5.09 7.03 -3.53
N ARG A 63 6.05 6.65 -4.40
CA ARG A 63 7.47 6.58 -4.04
C ARG A 63 8.02 7.93 -3.57
N ALA A 64 7.63 9.02 -4.23
CA ALA A 64 8.05 10.38 -3.85
C ALA A 64 7.43 10.84 -2.51
N LEU A 65 6.20 10.41 -2.21
CA LEU A 65 5.52 10.72 -0.95
C LEU A 65 6.03 9.89 0.24
N LEU A 66 6.43 8.64 -0.03
CA LEU A 66 6.77 7.63 0.98
C LEU A 66 8.22 7.11 0.81
N PRO A 67 9.25 7.97 0.93
CA PRO A 67 10.63 7.60 0.64
C PRO A 67 11.26 6.59 1.63
N GLY A 68 10.67 6.40 2.81
CA GLY A 68 11.07 5.37 3.78
C GLY A 68 10.31 4.04 3.64
N SER A 69 9.26 4.00 2.81
CA SER A 69 8.41 2.82 2.65
C SER A 69 8.91 1.88 1.55
N THR A 70 8.61 0.61 1.73
CA THR A 70 8.92 -0.47 0.80
C THR A 70 7.73 -0.69 -0.14
N LEU A 71 7.98 -0.82 -1.44
CA LEU A 71 6.98 -1.25 -2.43
C LEU A 71 7.38 -2.64 -2.95
N VAL A 72 6.46 -3.59 -2.90
CA VAL A 72 6.68 -4.98 -3.35
C VAL A 72 5.61 -5.43 -4.34
N GLY A 73 6.00 -6.26 -5.31
CA GLY A 73 5.08 -6.86 -6.28
C GLY A 73 4.46 -8.16 -5.75
N TYR A 74 3.15 -8.34 -5.91
CA TYR A 74 2.44 -9.58 -5.56
C TYR A 74 2.77 -10.71 -6.55
N VAL A 75 3.25 -11.86 -6.05
CA VAL A 75 3.56 -13.06 -6.83
C VAL A 75 2.91 -14.28 -6.20
N ARG A 76 1.90 -14.85 -6.85
CA ARG A 76 1.21 -16.05 -6.37
C ARG A 76 2.07 -17.31 -6.55
N THR A 77 2.23 -18.11 -5.50
CA THR A 77 2.99 -19.38 -5.53
C THR A 77 2.12 -20.64 -5.58
N GLY A 78 0.81 -20.55 -5.35
CA GLY A 78 -0.10 -21.69 -5.51
C GLY A 78 0.13 -22.80 -4.50
N TYR A 79 0.52 -22.50 -3.26
CA TYR A 79 0.86 -23.50 -2.24
C TYR A 79 1.96 -24.47 -2.70
N GLY A 80 2.91 -23.97 -3.51
CA GLY A 80 3.99 -24.75 -4.12
C GLY A 80 3.59 -25.54 -5.36
N GLU A 81 2.32 -25.52 -5.79
CA GLU A 81 1.85 -26.21 -7.01
C GLU A 81 2.23 -25.45 -8.30
N ARG A 82 2.51 -24.14 -8.23
CA ARG A 82 2.90 -23.34 -9.41
C ARG A 82 4.35 -23.62 -9.80
N GLY A 83 4.60 -23.75 -11.10
CA GLY A 83 5.95 -24.02 -11.61
C GLY A 83 6.95 -22.93 -11.23
N ALA A 84 8.12 -23.33 -10.69
CA ALA A 84 9.13 -22.39 -10.20
C ALA A 84 9.63 -21.41 -11.28
N ASP A 85 9.72 -21.85 -12.54
CA ASP A 85 10.07 -20.99 -13.69
C ASP A 85 8.99 -19.94 -14.00
N GLU A 86 7.73 -20.17 -13.60
CA GLU A 86 6.64 -19.21 -13.75
C GLU A 86 6.64 -18.20 -12.61
N VAL A 87 6.80 -18.67 -11.37
CA VAL A 87 7.02 -17.80 -10.19
C VAL A 87 8.24 -16.89 -10.43
N ARG A 88 9.34 -17.44 -10.95
CA ARG A 88 10.54 -16.67 -11.28
C ARG A 88 10.30 -15.64 -12.39
N ARG A 89 9.48 -15.95 -13.40
CA ARG A 89 9.14 -15.01 -14.47
C ARG A 89 8.43 -13.77 -13.95
N ASP A 90 7.48 -13.93 -13.03
CA ASP A 90 6.77 -12.80 -12.44
C ASP A 90 7.72 -11.92 -11.61
N VAL A 91 8.64 -12.56 -10.85
CA VAL A 91 9.70 -11.88 -10.09
C VAL A 91 10.62 -11.07 -11.01
N ASP A 92 11.05 -11.66 -12.13
CA ASP A 92 11.90 -10.98 -13.12
C ASP A 92 11.16 -9.85 -13.86
N GLU A 93 9.85 -10.00 -14.11
CA GLU A 93 9.01 -8.96 -14.73
C GLU A 93 8.90 -7.73 -13.82
N TYR A 94 8.58 -7.91 -12.53
CA TYR A 94 8.58 -6.81 -11.55
C TYR A 94 9.97 -6.19 -11.34
N ALA A 95 11.05 -6.97 -11.42
CA ALA A 95 12.41 -6.44 -11.38
C ALA A 95 12.77 -5.66 -12.65
N GLY A 96 12.17 -6.03 -13.79
CA GLY A 96 12.25 -5.32 -15.07
C GLY A 96 11.52 -3.98 -15.11
N TRP A 97 10.69 -3.66 -14.10
CA TRP A 97 10.04 -2.35 -13.93
C TRP A 97 11.01 -1.26 -13.42
N ASP A 98 12.21 -1.21 -14.01
CA ASP A 98 13.18 -0.15 -13.79
C ASP A 98 12.69 1.12 -14.50
N GLY A 99 12.10 2.03 -13.73
CA GLY A 99 11.64 3.32 -14.24
C GLY A 99 10.23 3.27 -14.83
N ILE A 100 9.26 2.84 -14.01
CA ILE A 100 7.85 3.19 -14.19
C ILE A 100 7.77 4.71 -14.34
N GLU A 101 7.48 5.19 -15.55
CA GLU A 101 7.34 6.61 -15.88
C GLU A 101 5.85 7.00 -15.96
N VAL A 102 5.56 8.27 -15.66
CA VAL A 102 4.23 8.87 -15.83
C VAL A 102 4.33 10.01 -16.81
N GLU A 103 3.37 10.12 -17.73
CA GLU A 103 3.15 11.38 -18.45
C GLU A 103 2.96 12.52 -17.43
N GLY A 104 3.59 13.67 -17.68
CA GLY A 104 3.52 14.84 -16.79
C GLY A 104 4.68 15.00 -15.81
N GLY A 105 5.67 14.10 -15.79
CA GLY A 105 6.96 14.36 -15.14
C GLY A 105 7.01 14.12 -13.63
N LEU A 106 6.20 13.19 -13.12
CA LEU A 106 6.21 12.76 -11.71
C LEU A 106 7.45 11.91 -11.32
N GLY A 107 8.37 11.70 -12.26
CA GLY A 107 9.61 10.94 -12.07
C GLY A 107 9.46 9.45 -12.38
N THR A 108 10.47 8.70 -11.98
CA THR A 108 10.58 7.24 -12.16
C THR A 108 10.41 6.53 -10.83
N ALA A 109 9.76 5.36 -10.84
CA ALA A 109 9.81 4.42 -9.72
C ALA A 109 10.22 3.01 -10.17
N LYS A 110 10.60 2.21 -9.17
CA LYS A 110 10.76 0.77 -9.24
C LYS A 110 10.29 0.15 -7.93
N LEU A 111 10.14 -1.17 -7.91
CA LEU A 111 9.83 -1.92 -6.69
C LEU A 111 11.13 -2.29 -5.96
N ASP A 112 11.00 -2.59 -4.67
CA ASP A 112 12.12 -2.98 -3.78
C ASP A 112 12.22 -4.50 -3.60
N GLY A 113 11.28 -5.25 -4.15
CA GLY A 113 11.20 -6.70 -4.00
C GLY A 113 9.80 -7.26 -4.26
N VAL A 114 9.50 -8.40 -3.63
CA VAL A 114 8.29 -9.19 -3.91
C VAL A 114 7.61 -9.72 -2.64
N PHE A 115 6.28 -9.83 -2.75
CA PHE A 115 5.39 -10.49 -1.82
C PHE A 115 4.96 -11.82 -2.44
N PHE A 116 5.51 -12.93 -1.95
CA PHE A 116 5.06 -14.25 -2.37
C PHE A 116 3.82 -14.65 -1.58
N ASP A 117 2.73 -14.89 -2.30
CA ASP A 117 1.46 -15.28 -1.72
C ASP A 117 1.17 -16.78 -1.86
N GLU A 118 0.22 -17.27 -1.07
CA GLU A 118 -0.13 -18.69 -0.97
C GLU A 118 1.08 -19.56 -0.61
N VAL A 119 1.87 -19.15 0.39
CA VAL A 119 3.08 -19.88 0.82
C VAL A 119 2.70 -21.13 1.62
N GLU A 120 3.01 -22.31 1.10
CA GLU A 120 2.83 -23.57 1.83
C GLU A 120 3.92 -23.73 2.90
N GLY A 121 3.55 -23.44 4.14
CA GLY A 121 4.44 -23.45 5.31
C GLY A 121 4.79 -24.83 5.86
N GLY A 122 4.18 -25.91 5.36
CA GLY A 122 4.41 -27.28 5.80
C GLY A 122 5.81 -27.83 5.53
N GLU A 123 6.17 -28.90 6.27
CA GLU A 123 7.46 -29.60 6.15
C GLU A 123 7.71 -30.08 4.71
N GLY A 124 8.91 -29.80 4.19
CA GLY A 124 9.37 -30.25 2.87
C GLY A 124 9.38 -29.19 1.78
N ASN A 125 8.81 -28.00 2.02
CA ASN A 125 8.80 -26.89 1.05
C ASN A 125 9.92 -25.86 1.29
N GLU A 126 10.77 -26.04 2.31
CA GLU A 126 11.79 -25.06 2.69
C GLU A 126 12.87 -24.87 1.61
N GLU A 127 13.14 -25.88 0.77
CA GLU A 127 14.07 -25.76 -0.37
C GLU A 127 13.42 -24.99 -1.54
N LEU A 128 12.12 -25.19 -1.77
CA LEU A 128 11.36 -24.47 -2.80
C LEU A 128 11.29 -22.96 -2.48
N TYR A 129 10.85 -22.62 -1.26
CA TYR A 129 10.76 -21.22 -0.84
C TYR A 129 12.13 -20.57 -0.65
N ARG A 130 13.19 -21.34 -0.37
CA ARG A 130 14.57 -20.84 -0.47
C ARG A 130 14.91 -20.40 -1.88
N GLY A 131 14.62 -21.23 -2.89
CA GLY A 131 14.82 -20.90 -4.29
C GLY A 131 14.04 -19.66 -4.73
N HIS A 132 12.81 -19.47 -4.23
CA HIS A 132 12.04 -18.24 -4.49
C HIS A 132 12.66 -16.99 -3.84
N ALA A 133 13.10 -17.06 -2.58
CA ALA A 133 13.77 -15.96 -1.90
C ALA A 133 15.14 -15.61 -2.52
N GLU A 134 15.92 -16.62 -2.90
CA GLU A 134 17.20 -16.45 -3.59
C GLU A 134 16.97 -15.83 -4.98
N GLY A 135 16.00 -16.32 -5.74
CA GLY A 135 15.65 -15.77 -7.06
C GLY A 135 15.18 -14.31 -7.01
N ALA A 136 14.41 -13.93 -5.98
CA ALA A 136 14.07 -12.53 -5.73
C ALA A 136 15.31 -11.65 -5.46
N ARG A 137 16.26 -12.14 -4.67
CA ARG A 137 17.52 -11.44 -4.37
C ARG A 137 18.53 -11.45 -5.52
N GLU A 138 18.37 -12.34 -6.50
CA GLU A 138 19.09 -12.25 -7.77
C GLU A 138 18.51 -11.17 -8.67
N ALA A 139 17.18 -11.04 -8.73
CA ALA A 139 16.49 -10.07 -9.59
C ALA A 139 16.57 -8.63 -9.04
N PHE A 140 16.28 -8.43 -7.75
CA PHE A 140 16.27 -7.11 -7.09
C PHE A 140 17.60 -6.73 -6.44
N GLY A 141 18.58 -7.64 -6.39
CA GLY A 141 19.82 -7.51 -5.63
C GLY A 141 19.71 -8.05 -4.19
N GLN A 142 20.85 -8.19 -3.51
CA GLN A 142 20.93 -8.94 -2.24
C GLN A 142 20.12 -8.34 -1.08
N GLU A 143 19.89 -7.03 -1.12
CA GLU A 143 19.04 -6.27 -0.19
C GLU A 143 17.56 -6.21 -0.63
N GLY A 144 17.20 -6.88 -1.74
CA GLY A 144 15.84 -6.96 -2.25
C GLY A 144 14.89 -7.59 -1.23
N THR A 145 13.74 -6.95 -1.01
CA THR A 145 12.79 -7.37 0.01
C THR A 145 12.06 -8.63 -0.41
N VAL A 146 12.06 -9.63 0.47
CA VAL A 146 11.23 -10.82 0.34
C VAL A 146 10.17 -10.79 1.46
N VAL A 147 8.89 -10.76 1.09
CA VAL A 147 7.78 -11.01 1.99
C VAL A 147 7.16 -12.36 1.65
N PHE A 148 6.89 -13.19 2.66
CA PHE A 148 6.17 -14.45 2.51
C PHE A 148 4.81 -14.36 3.18
N ASN A 149 3.74 -14.74 2.46
CA ASN A 149 2.41 -14.89 3.04
C ASN A 149 1.93 -16.35 3.04
N PRO A 150 2.14 -17.06 4.17
CA PRO A 150 1.47 -18.31 4.47
C PRO A 150 0.10 -18.12 5.17
N GLY A 151 -0.24 -16.89 5.60
CA GLY A 151 -1.42 -16.57 6.42
C GLY A 151 -1.44 -17.23 7.82
N THR A 152 -0.41 -17.99 8.19
CA THR A 152 -0.38 -18.86 9.36
C THR A 152 1.04 -19.04 9.92
N THR A 153 1.16 -19.67 11.09
CA THR A 153 2.46 -19.94 11.71
C THR A 153 3.28 -20.94 10.90
N VAL A 154 4.53 -20.59 10.63
CA VAL A 154 5.52 -21.42 9.92
C VAL A 154 6.81 -21.56 10.72
N GLY A 155 7.65 -22.53 10.38
CA GLY A 155 8.92 -22.76 11.09
C GLY A 155 9.96 -21.66 10.88
N ASP A 156 10.90 -21.54 11.83
CA ASP A 156 11.99 -20.54 11.85
C ASP A 156 12.79 -20.44 10.53
N ALA A 157 12.83 -21.51 9.72
CA ALA A 157 13.49 -21.52 8.42
C ALA A 157 12.93 -20.45 7.46
N TYR A 158 11.62 -20.17 7.47
CA TYR A 158 10.99 -19.18 6.60
C TYR A 158 11.40 -17.75 6.97
N TYR A 159 11.49 -17.47 8.28
CA TYR A 159 12.02 -16.21 8.83
C TYR A 159 13.51 -15.99 8.50
N ALA A 160 14.29 -17.06 8.36
CA ALA A 160 15.67 -16.99 7.89
C ALA A 160 15.82 -16.71 6.37
N MET A 161 14.72 -16.77 5.60
CA MET A 161 14.71 -16.58 4.14
C MET A 161 14.11 -15.23 3.74
N ALA A 162 13.04 -14.81 4.42
CA ALA A 162 12.31 -13.57 4.17
C ALA A 162 12.72 -12.41 5.09
N ASN A 163 12.39 -11.19 4.67
CA ASN A 163 12.45 -9.99 5.50
C ASN A 163 11.21 -9.89 6.40
N VAL A 164 10.04 -10.30 5.87
CA VAL A 164 8.75 -10.30 6.58
C VAL A 164 8.01 -11.62 6.29
N VAL A 165 7.35 -12.19 7.29
CA VAL A 165 6.47 -13.35 7.16
C VAL A 165 5.12 -13.02 7.76
N VAL A 166 4.04 -13.09 6.96
CA VAL A 166 2.66 -12.92 7.45
C VAL A 166 2.28 -14.17 8.24
N ALA A 167 2.48 -14.09 9.55
CA ALA A 167 2.33 -15.22 10.47
C ALA A 167 0.87 -15.47 10.88
N TYR A 168 -0.01 -14.51 10.58
CA TYR A 168 -1.44 -14.59 10.84
C TYR A 168 -2.21 -13.70 9.86
N GLU A 169 -3.17 -14.28 9.13
CA GLU A 169 -4.13 -13.57 8.29
C GLU A 169 -5.53 -14.15 8.52
N SER A 170 -6.39 -13.43 9.24
CA SER A 170 -7.77 -13.87 9.49
C SER A 170 -8.67 -12.78 10.10
N ALA A 171 -9.91 -13.14 10.43
CA ALA A 171 -10.84 -12.28 11.13
C ALA A 171 -10.33 -11.95 12.55
N PHE A 172 -10.55 -10.72 12.99
CA PHE A 172 -10.22 -10.29 14.36
C PHE A 172 -10.89 -11.13 15.46
N ALA A 173 -12.09 -11.66 15.21
CA ALA A 173 -12.83 -12.45 16.18
C ALA A 173 -12.16 -13.79 16.54
N ASP A 174 -11.32 -14.32 15.64
CA ASP A 174 -10.63 -15.61 15.81
C ASP A 174 -9.19 -15.45 16.36
N TYR A 175 -8.73 -14.20 16.54
CA TYR A 175 -7.37 -13.90 17.00
C TYR A 175 -7.10 -14.43 18.42
N SER A 176 -5.89 -14.99 18.61
CA SER A 176 -5.35 -15.37 19.91
C SER A 176 -3.83 -15.24 19.92
N ASP A 177 -3.26 -14.74 21.02
CA ASP A 177 -1.80 -14.65 21.26
C ASP A 177 -1.08 -16.00 21.06
N SER A 178 -1.80 -17.13 21.20
CA SER A 178 -1.27 -18.47 20.98
C SER A 178 -0.97 -18.82 19.51
N LEU A 179 -1.44 -17.98 18.58
CA LEU A 179 -1.27 -18.13 17.13
C LEU A 179 -0.14 -17.23 16.59
N LEU A 180 0.57 -16.51 17.47
CA LEU A 180 1.72 -15.70 17.09
C LEU A 180 3.04 -16.49 17.23
N PRO A 181 4.05 -16.18 16.40
CA PRO A 181 5.36 -16.80 16.51
C PRO A 181 6.07 -16.37 17.82
N PRO A 182 7.12 -17.09 18.26
CA PRO A 182 7.92 -16.70 19.40
C PRO A 182 8.40 -15.24 19.33
N ARG A 183 8.50 -14.54 20.47
CA ARG A 183 8.86 -13.11 20.54
C ARG A 183 10.16 -12.74 19.82
N SER A 184 11.08 -13.68 19.64
CA SER A 184 12.33 -13.51 18.87
C SER A 184 12.10 -13.29 17.36
N LEU A 185 10.96 -13.72 16.83
CA LEU A 185 10.60 -13.60 15.41
C LEU A 185 9.58 -12.48 15.14
N LEU A 186 8.97 -11.89 16.17
CA LEU A 186 8.04 -10.75 16.02
C LEU A 186 8.58 -9.60 15.17
N PRO A 187 9.88 -9.20 15.21
CA PRO A 187 10.42 -8.15 14.35
C PRO A 187 10.38 -8.44 12.84
N GLN A 188 10.15 -9.69 12.46
CA GLN A 188 9.95 -10.13 11.07
C GLN A 188 8.51 -10.65 10.84
N ALA A 189 7.68 -10.75 11.87
CA ALA A 189 6.31 -11.18 11.72
C ALA A 189 5.43 -10.03 11.22
N ALA A 190 4.49 -10.37 10.35
CA ALA A 190 3.35 -9.53 10.02
C ALA A 190 2.05 -10.18 10.49
N ILE A 191 1.09 -9.35 10.91
CA ILE A 191 -0.25 -9.76 11.33
C ILE A 191 -1.26 -8.97 10.50
N MET A 192 -2.20 -9.67 9.86
CA MET A 192 -3.26 -9.09 9.04
C MET A 192 -4.63 -9.46 9.63
N LEU A 193 -5.43 -8.44 9.93
CA LEU A 193 -6.73 -8.60 10.59
C LEU A 193 -7.83 -7.89 9.80
N HIS A 194 -8.77 -8.66 9.29
CA HIS A 194 -10.01 -8.13 8.73
C HIS A 194 -11.17 -8.28 9.74
N ASP A 195 -12.35 -7.80 9.37
CA ASP A 195 -13.56 -7.82 10.18
C ASP A 195 -13.43 -7.14 11.55
N PHE A 196 -12.45 -6.25 11.73
CA PHE A 196 -12.14 -5.63 13.02
C PHE A 196 -13.40 -5.01 13.64
N SER A 197 -13.64 -5.37 14.91
CA SER A 197 -14.71 -4.79 15.72
C SER A 197 -14.07 -3.91 16.78
N LEU A 198 -14.59 -2.68 16.89
CA LEU A 198 -13.89 -1.59 17.57
C LEU A 198 -13.86 -1.78 19.10
N ALA A 199 -12.78 -2.38 19.60
CA ALA A 199 -12.36 -2.25 20.99
C ALA A 199 -11.55 -0.94 21.16
N SER A 200 -10.40 -0.85 20.47
CA SER A 200 -9.64 0.38 20.17
C SER A 200 -8.41 -0.02 19.35
N TYR A 201 -8.13 0.68 18.25
CA TYR A 201 -6.93 0.43 17.45
C TYR A 201 -5.65 0.55 18.31
N THR A 202 -5.55 1.57 19.16
CA THR A 202 -4.37 1.81 20.03
C THR A 202 -4.09 0.65 20.99
N SER A 203 -5.12 0.11 21.66
CA SER A 203 -4.90 -1.05 22.54
C SER A 203 -4.61 -2.33 21.76
N THR A 204 -5.22 -2.48 20.58
CA THR A 204 -5.05 -3.67 19.73
C THR A 204 -3.65 -3.74 19.14
N VAL A 205 -3.12 -2.68 18.53
CA VAL A 205 -1.76 -2.70 17.96
C VAL A 205 -0.68 -2.95 19.03
N ALA A 206 -0.87 -2.40 20.23
CA ALA A 206 0.01 -2.65 21.38
C ALA A 206 -0.08 -4.11 21.88
N ALA A 207 -1.29 -4.69 21.95
CA ALA A 207 -1.47 -6.10 22.32
C ALA A 207 -0.85 -7.06 21.30
N LEU A 208 -0.92 -6.72 20.01
CA LEU A 208 -0.30 -7.46 18.90
C LEU A 208 1.23 -7.30 18.85
N GLY A 209 1.82 -6.49 19.73
CA GLY A 209 3.27 -6.41 19.94
C GLY A 209 3.95 -5.20 19.32
N ALA A 210 3.22 -4.21 18.78
CA ALA A 210 3.85 -2.96 18.34
C ALA A 210 4.52 -2.23 19.53
N PRO A 211 5.73 -1.66 19.37
CA PRO A 211 6.47 -1.49 18.12
C PRO A 211 7.51 -2.59 17.81
N ALA A 212 7.49 -3.72 18.54
CA ALA A 212 8.40 -4.85 18.32
C ALA A 212 7.93 -5.83 17.23
N LEU A 213 6.67 -5.75 16.81
CA LEU A 213 6.14 -6.43 15.63
C LEU A 213 6.70 -5.79 14.35
N GLY A 214 7.06 -6.58 13.34
CA GLY A 214 7.62 -6.09 12.08
C GLY A 214 6.63 -5.27 11.27
N SER A 215 5.48 -5.85 10.94
CA SER A 215 4.42 -5.16 10.19
C SER A 215 3.01 -5.53 10.64
N ILE A 216 2.03 -4.68 10.33
CA ILE A 216 0.64 -4.93 10.69
C ILE A 216 -0.35 -4.36 9.66
N PHE A 217 -1.47 -5.04 9.47
CA PHE A 217 -2.67 -4.56 8.77
C PHE A 217 -3.90 -4.79 9.66
N ILE A 218 -4.74 -3.77 9.86
CA ILE A 218 -6.06 -3.95 10.47
C ILE A 218 -7.09 -3.15 9.66
N THR A 219 -8.19 -3.80 9.27
CA THR A 219 -9.35 -3.15 8.64
C THR A 219 -10.65 -3.54 9.33
N ASP A 220 -11.54 -2.57 9.52
CA ASP A 220 -12.90 -2.77 10.00
C ASP A 220 -13.89 -3.14 8.88
N ALA A 221 -13.44 -3.16 7.62
CA ALA A 221 -14.17 -3.76 6.50
C ALA A 221 -14.58 -5.21 6.80
N LYS A 222 -15.75 -5.62 6.28
CA LYS A 222 -16.36 -6.94 6.55
C LYS A 222 -16.24 -7.82 5.32
N ILE A 223 -15.61 -8.98 5.47
CA ILE A 223 -15.33 -9.91 4.36
C ILE A 223 -16.61 -10.52 3.76
N ASP A 224 -17.69 -10.57 4.54
CA ASP A 224 -19.02 -10.97 4.07
C ASP A 224 -19.71 -9.89 3.19
N ASP A 225 -19.28 -8.62 3.28
CA ASP A 225 -19.90 -7.48 2.57
C ASP A 225 -19.05 -6.98 1.38
N VAL A 226 -17.71 -7.01 1.49
CA VAL A 226 -16.77 -6.40 0.53
C VAL A 226 -15.45 -7.18 0.44
N ASP A 227 -14.69 -6.97 -0.65
CA ASP A 227 -13.27 -7.31 -0.66
C ASP A 227 -12.51 -6.36 0.29
N VAL A 228 -11.98 -6.93 1.38
CA VAL A 228 -11.30 -6.23 2.48
C VAL A 228 -9.91 -5.69 2.11
N TYR A 229 -9.36 -6.10 0.98
CA TYR A 229 -8.07 -5.64 0.43
C TYR A 229 -8.22 -4.67 -0.74
N GLN A 230 -9.44 -4.54 -1.27
CA GLN A 230 -9.83 -3.49 -2.22
C GLN A 230 -10.71 -2.39 -1.60
N THR A 231 -10.96 -2.44 -0.29
CA THR A 231 -11.84 -1.48 0.41
C THR A 231 -11.14 -0.83 1.61
N TRP A 232 -11.06 0.50 1.59
CA TRP A 232 -10.63 1.28 2.76
C TRP A 232 -11.62 1.16 3.91
N GLY A 233 -11.19 0.57 5.03
CA GLY A 233 -11.97 0.53 6.27
C GLY A 233 -12.22 1.93 6.84
N GLY A 234 -13.39 2.15 7.45
CA GLY A 234 -13.76 3.43 8.06
C GLY A 234 -12.81 3.87 9.18
N GLY A 235 -12.11 2.92 9.80
CA GLY A 235 -11.09 3.15 10.83
C GLY A 235 -9.65 3.36 10.32
N TRP A 236 -9.40 3.37 9.00
CA TRP A 236 -8.06 3.42 8.39
C TRP A 236 -7.11 4.47 9.00
N TYR A 237 -7.59 5.71 9.18
CA TYR A 237 -6.77 6.79 9.74
C TYR A 237 -6.43 6.60 11.22
N ASP A 238 -7.35 6.03 12.00
CA ASP A 238 -7.12 5.76 13.44
C ASP A 238 -6.24 4.53 13.65
N PHE A 239 -6.29 3.56 12.73
CA PHE A 239 -5.32 2.48 12.63
C PHE A 239 -3.89 3.01 12.39
N CYS A 240 -3.69 3.83 11.35
CA CYS A 240 -2.37 4.41 11.06
C CYS A 240 -1.83 5.25 12.23
N ARG A 241 -2.71 6.07 12.84
CA ARG A 241 -2.39 6.88 14.03
C ARG A 241 -2.00 6.02 15.23
N ALA A 242 -2.63 4.86 15.41
CA ALA A 242 -2.32 3.92 16.48
C ALA A 242 -0.92 3.29 16.31
N VAL A 243 -0.56 2.88 15.09
CA VAL A 243 0.78 2.32 14.80
C VAL A 243 1.86 3.40 14.97
N ALA A 244 1.64 4.61 14.44
CA ALA A 244 2.56 5.74 14.62
C ALA A 244 2.78 6.07 16.12
N GLY A 245 1.70 6.16 16.90
CA GLY A 245 1.77 6.42 18.34
C GLY A 245 2.48 5.31 19.13
N ALA A 246 2.36 4.03 18.73
CA ALA A 246 3.08 2.92 19.34
C ALA A 246 4.59 3.01 19.09
N ASN A 247 4.99 3.39 17.86
CA ASN A 247 6.39 3.62 17.50
C ASN A 247 6.99 4.78 18.33
N GLU A 248 6.29 5.91 18.42
CA GLU A 248 6.75 7.09 19.18
C GLU A 248 6.85 6.83 20.70
N GLY A 249 5.90 6.05 21.26
CA GLY A 249 5.86 5.73 22.69
C GLY A 249 7.10 4.99 23.22
N SER A 250 7.77 4.19 22.39
CA SER A 250 9.01 3.48 22.78
C SER A 250 10.26 4.36 22.81
N GLY A 251 10.24 5.53 22.16
CA GLY A 251 11.39 6.45 22.11
C GLY A 251 11.56 7.31 23.37
N GLY A 252 10.67 7.18 24.35
CA GLY A 252 10.62 8.04 25.55
C GLY A 252 11.26 7.46 26.82
N GLU A 253 11.60 6.15 26.86
CA GLU A 253 12.12 5.49 28.06
C GLU A 253 13.65 5.43 28.12
N GLU A 254 14.34 6.54 27.80
CA GLU A 254 15.78 6.69 28.06
C GLU A 254 16.05 7.43 29.40
N GLY A 255 16.07 6.66 30.49
CA GLY A 255 16.99 6.90 31.63
C GLY A 255 16.69 8.02 32.64
N GLU A 256 15.89 7.70 33.66
CA GLU A 256 16.08 8.26 35.02
C GLU A 256 16.17 7.14 36.08
N GLU A 257 17.32 6.45 36.15
CA GLU A 257 17.72 5.75 37.39
C GLU A 257 18.16 6.77 38.46
N GLY A 258 17.18 7.52 38.97
CA GLY A 258 17.36 8.52 40.02
C GLY A 258 17.42 7.89 41.41
N GLU A 259 18.60 7.44 41.82
CA GLU A 259 18.89 7.01 43.20
C GLU A 259 18.50 8.09 44.23
N LYS A 260 17.43 7.87 45.01
CA LYS A 260 17.18 8.60 46.27
C LYS A 260 16.56 7.74 47.36
N GLY A 261 17.38 7.38 48.34
CA GLY A 261 16.89 6.98 49.66
C GLY A 261 16.52 8.20 50.53
N GLY A 262 15.72 7.94 51.57
CA GLY A 262 15.88 8.62 52.85
C GLY A 262 15.09 9.91 53.15
N VAL A 263 14.12 9.74 54.06
CA VAL A 263 13.77 10.68 55.17
C VAL A 263 12.91 11.93 54.86
N SER A 264 11.63 11.80 55.22
CA SER A 264 10.82 12.71 56.07
C SER A 264 11.18 14.20 56.19
N ALA A 265 10.22 15.10 55.90
CA ALA A 265 9.49 15.85 56.96
C ALA A 265 8.41 16.85 56.43
N SER A 266 7.24 16.79 57.07
CA SER A 266 6.26 17.85 57.36
C SER A 266 6.17 19.18 56.55
N GLY A 267 4.98 19.42 55.99
CA GLY A 267 4.13 20.57 56.38
C GLY A 267 4.19 21.86 55.55
N GLY A 268 3.03 22.52 55.38
CA GLY A 268 2.95 23.91 54.89
C GLY A 268 1.74 24.20 53.99
N SER A 269 0.63 24.67 54.56
CA SER A 269 -0.46 25.28 53.80
C SER A 269 -0.10 26.74 53.44
N GLY A 270 -0.46 27.22 52.25
CA GLY A 270 -0.14 28.59 51.82
C GLY A 270 -0.82 29.01 50.52
N SER A 271 -2.04 29.54 50.60
CA SER A 271 -2.70 30.24 49.49
C SER A 271 -2.16 31.67 49.35
N SER A 272 -1.87 32.14 48.12
CA SER A 272 -2.33 33.47 47.68
C SER A 272 -2.10 33.74 46.18
N THR A 273 -3.12 34.38 45.62
CA THR A 273 -3.19 35.10 44.34
C THR A 273 -2.05 36.09 44.05
N ALA A 274 -1.62 36.20 42.79
CA ALA A 274 -1.22 37.49 42.20
C ALA A 274 -1.35 37.52 40.67
N ARG A 275 -2.22 38.43 40.18
CA ARG A 275 -2.37 38.86 38.78
C ARG A 275 -1.19 39.73 38.35
N ARG A 276 -0.67 39.56 37.12
CA ARG A 276 0.02 40.63 36.38
C ARG A 276 -0.36 40.63 34.91
N GLU A 277 -0.69 41.82 34.43
CA GLU A 277 -0.93 42.14 33.02
C GLU A 277 0.36 42.72 32.42
N SER A 278 0.62 42.39 31.15
CA SER A 278 1.32 43.21 30.16
C SER A 278 1.60 42.34 28.94
N ALA A 279 1.56 42.75 27.69
CA ALA A 279 1.07 43.93 26.98
C ALA A 279 1.54 43.65 25.53
N ALA A 280 0.75 44.00 24.52
CA ALA A 280 1.12 43.75 23.14
C ALA A 280 2.20 44.71 22.64
N THR A 281 3.01 44.26 21.68
CA THR A 281 3.54 45.16 20.65
C THR A 281 3.67 44.43 19.32
N SER A 282 2.95 44.91 18.32
CA SER A 282 3.22 44.61 16.92
C SER A 282 4.36 45.49 16.40
N THR A 283 5.03 45.05 15.33
CA THR A 283 5.87 45.93 14.50
C THR A 283 5.56 45.66 13.03
N THR A 284 5.42 46.72 12.24
CA THR A 284 4.97 46.71 10.85
C THR A 284 6.05 47.18 9.88
N ALA A 285 6.09 46.56 8.69
CA ALA A 285 6.33 47.13 7.35
C ALA A 285 7.53 48.07 7.05
N SER A 286 8.28 47.77 5.98
CA SER A 286 8.29 48.52 4.68
C SER A 286 9.25 47.81 3.67
N GLU A 287 8.84 47.48 2.44
CA GLU A 287 9.03 48.23 1.16
C GLU A 287 10.51 48.59 0.83
N ALA A 288 11.06 48.46 -0.39
CA ALA A 288 10.51 48.80 -1.72
C ALA A 288 11.42 48.34 -2.91
N ALA A 289 10.90 48.50 -4.15
CA ALA A 289 11.60 48.75 -5.43
C ALA A 289 12.45 47.63 -6.12
N GLN A 290 12.64 47.60 -7.46
CA GLN A 290 11.77 47.94 -8.64
C GLN A 290 12.51 47.56 -9.97
N ALA A 291 11.75 47.53 -11.07
CA ALA A 291 12.14 47.79 -12.49
C ALA A 291 12.68 46.66 -13.40
N SER A 292 11.93 46.44 -14.49
CA SER A 292 12.35 45.85 -15.78
C SER A 292 13.13 46.88 -16.64
N PRO A 293 13.55 46.50 -17.86
CA PRO A 293 12.88 47.11 -19.02
C PRO A 293 12.61 46.18 -20.22
N GLU A 294 11.59 46.53 -21.01
CA GLU A 294 11.31 46.01 -22.36
C GLU A 294 12.00 46.86 -23.45
N TYR A 295 12.11 46.35 -24.69
CA TYR A 295 12.20 47.17 -25.91
C TYR A 295 11.74 46.43 -27.19
N ASP A 296 11.07 47.17 -28.09
CA ASP A 296 10.45 46.78 -29.40
C ASP A 296 11.06 47.64 -30.55
N ASP A 297 10.82 47.55 -31.87
CA ASP A 297 9.84 46.89 -32.78
C ASP A 297 10.55 46.51 -34.10
N GLY A 298 9.92 45.71 -34.98
CA GLY A 298 10.28 45.75 -36.41
C GLY A 298 9.65 44.68 -37.32
N ALA A 299 8.49 44.97 -37.94
CA ALA A 299 7.69 44.05 -38.76
C ALA A 299 7.95 44.07 -40.31
N SER A 300 7.20 43.21 -41.05
CA SER A 300 6.81 43.26 -42.50
C SER A 300 7.28 42.08 -43.37
N SER A 301 6.53 41.48 -44.33
CA SER A 301 5.08 41.39 -44.62
C SER A 301 4.81 40.39 -45.80
N SER A 302 3.52 40.15 -46.15
CA SER A 302 2.95 39.86 -47.50
C SER A 302 2.41 38.45 -47.91
N THR A 303 1.07 38.36 -47.85
CA THR A 303 0.08 38.01 -48.91
C THR A 303 0.03 36.65 -49.66
N THR A 304 -1.18 36.07 -49.66
CA THR A 304 -1.82 35.00 -50.48
C THR A 304 -1.99 35.36 -51.99
N PRO A 305 -2.38 34.47 -52.98
CA PRO A 305 -3.70 33.75 -52.99
C PRO A 305 -3.97 32.50 -53.91
N LEU A 306 -5.16 31.89 -53.69
CA LEU A 306 -6.07 31.13 -54.64
C LEU A 306 -5.79 29.69 -55.14
N GLY A 307 -6.87 28.87 -55.21
CA GLY A 307 -7.00 27.55 -55.90
C GLY A 307 -7.49 27.68 -57.37
N PRO A 308 -8.10 26.66 -58.07
CA PRO A 308 -9.19 25.77 -57.56
C PRO A 308 -9.36 24.34 -58.23
N THR A 309 -10.51 23.66 -57.99
CA THR A 309 -11.19 22.57 -58.79
C THR A 309 -10.54 21.15 -58.90
N SER A 310 -11.21 19.99 -59.08
CA SER A 310 -12.65 19.55 -59.15
C SER A 310 -12.82 18.01 -59.15
N SER A 311 -14.01 17.45 -58.82
CA SER A 311 -14.38 16.00 -58.85
C SER A 311 -14.87 15.47 -60.24
N PRO A 312 -15.00 14.14 -60.44
CA PRO A 312 -16.33 13.45 -60.50
C PRO A 312 -16.36 12.01 -59.90
N VAL A 313 -17.38 11.49 -59.21
CA VAL A 313 -18.75 10.98 -59.57
C VAL A 313 -18.84 9.59 -60.26
N ALA A 314 -19.49 8.62 -59.57
CA ALA A 314 -20.27 7.47 -60.10
C ALA A 314 -21.12 6.83 -58.96
N THR A 315 -22.45 7.04 -58.89
CA THR A 315 -23.57 6.10 -59.24
C THR A 315 -23.57 4.72 -58.56
N GLY A 316 -24.64 4.22 -57.89
CA GLY A 316 -25.97 4.77 -57.53
C GLY A 316 -26.99 3.67 -57.11
N SER A 317 -28.21 4.05 -56.67
CA SER A 317 -29.42 3.18 -56.44
C SER A 317 -29.32 2.15 -55.27
N THR A 318 -30.30 1.82 -54.41
CA THR A 318 -31.69 2.22 -54.02
C THR A 318 -32.03 1.42 -52.72
N GLY A 319 -33.03 1.72 -51.86
CA GLY A 319 -34.05 2.77 -51.79
C GLY A 319 -35.18 2.42 -50.76
N SER A 320 -36.08 3.37 -50.48
CA SER A 320 -37.33 3.27 -49.66
C SER A 320 -37.25 3.14 -48.12
N LEU A 321 -37.92 4.09 -47.43
CA LEU A 321 -38.30 4.09 -46.00
C LEU A 321 -39.68 3.40 -45.80
N PRO A 322 -40.11 3.12 -44.56
CA PRO A 322 -40.81 4.14 -43.76
C PRO A 322 -40.36 4.23 -42.28
N ALA A 323 -40.66 5.37 -41.66
CA ALA A 323 -40.52 5.66 -40.22
C ALA A 323 -41.89 5.46 -39.50
N PRO A 324 -42.10 5.77 -38.18
CA PRO A 324 -41.19 6.39 -37.19
C PRO A 324 -41.28 5.83 -35.74
N ILE A 325 -40.75 6.63 -34.79
CA ILE A 325 -41.16 6.87 -33.37
C ILE A 325 -40.16 6.42 -32.27
N VAL A 326 -39.97 7.35 -31.32
CA VAL A 326 -39.33 7.32 -29.99
C VAL A 326 -37.80 7.54 -29.96
N ALA A 327 -37.41 8.65 -29.33
CA ALA A 327 -36.06 8.90 -28.85
C ALA A 327 -35.95 8.50 -27.38
N SER A 328 -34.80 7.96 -26.99
CA SER A 328 -34.34 7.97 -25.60
C SER A 328 -32.83 8.20 -25.59
N ASP A 329 -32.42 9.23 -24.87
CA ASP A 329 -31.05 9.62 -24.64
C ASP A 329 -30.34 8.59 -23.74
N SER A 330 -29.10 8.23 -24.07
CA SER A 330 -28.25 7.37 -23.22
C SER A 330 -26.78 7.69 -23.48
N SER A 331 -26.13 8.34 -22.52
CA SER A 331 -24.69 8.61 -22.52
C SER A 331 -23.87 7.32 -22.53
N SER A 332 -22.99 7.15 -23.52
CA SER A 332 -22.11 5.99 -23.64
C SER A 332 -20.88 6.11 -22.73
N SER A 333 -20.94 5.56 -21.52
CA SER A 333 -19.73 5.31 -20.71
C SER A 333 -19.00 4.07 -21.24
N TRP A 334 -17.76 4.24 -21.69
CA TRP A 334 -16.91 3.14 -22.14
C TRP A 334 -16.36 2.36 -20.96
N LEU A 335 -16.65 1.06 -20.88
CA LEU A 335 -15.95 0.09 -20.03
C LEU A 335 -15.64 -1.15 -20.88
N PRO A 336 -14.37 -1.60 -20.97
CA PRO A 336 -14.02 -2.81 -21.71
C PRO A 336 -14.53 -4.08 -21.01
N SER A 337 -15.12 -4.99 -21.79
CA SER A 337 -15.64 -6.28 -21.30
C SER A 337 -14.55 -7.35 -21.25
N TRP A 338 -14.24 -7.89 -20.07
CA TRP A 338 -13.42 -9.11 -19.92
C TRP A 338 -13.81 -9.95 -18.69
N PHE A 339 -15.02 -10.51 -18.69
CA PHE A 339 -15.41 -11.58 -17.77
C PHE A 339 -16.39 -12.52 -18.47
N ASP A 340 -15.92 -13.71 -18.86
CA ASP A 340 -16.74 -14.91 -19.12
C ASP A 340 -15.82 -16.09 -19.53
N ASP A 341 -15.48 -16.96 -18.58
CA ASP A 341 -15.56 -18.42 -18.79
C ASP A 341 -15.59 -19.18 -17.44
N LEU A 342 -15.86 -20.48 -17.51
CA LEU A 342 -15.86 -21.51 -16.45
C LEU A 342 -17.15 -21.64 -15.63
N SER A 343 -18.13 -22.31 -16.26
CA SER A 343 -19.18 -23.05 -15.54
C SER A 343 -19.10 -24.56 -15.80
N SER A 344 -19.56 -25.34 -14.82
CA SER A 344 -19.68 -26.82 -14.78
C SER A 344 -18.35 -27.60 -14.66
N SER A 345 -18.15 -28.41 -13.62
CA SER A 345 -19.00 -29.55 -13.26
C SER A 345 -18.87 -29.96 -11.78
N ALA A 346 -19.86 -30.71 -11.27
CA ALA A 346 -19.95 -31.11 -9.87
C ALA A 346 -19.83 -32.63 -9.69
N GLY A 347 -19.18 -33.07 -8.62
CA GLY A 347 -19.11 -34.47 -8.18
C GLY A 347 -18.53 -34.57 -6.77
N GLY A 348 -19.40 -34.72 -5.77
CA GLY A 348 -18.99 -34.61 -4.35
C GLY A 348 -18.63 -35.93 -3.68
N ARG A 349 -17.88 -35.82 -2.57
CA ARG A 349 -17.91 -36.74 -1.44
C ARG A 349 -17.54 -35.97 -0.17
N VAL A 350 -18.21 -36.28 0.94
CA VAL A 350 -18.09 -35.60 2.24
C VAL A 350 -17.27 -36.46 3.19
N GLU A 351 -16.28 -35.87 3.88
CA GLU A 351 -15.63 -36.32 5.14
C GLU A 351 -14.99 -35.05 5.80
N PRO A 352 -14.69 -35.02 7.10
CA PRO A 352 -14.80 -33.77 7.88
C PRO A 352 -13.46 -33.13 8.33
N TRP A 353 -13.02 -32.08 7.65
CA TRP A 353 -12.18 -31.02 8.25
C TRP A 353 -12.63 -29.66 7.72
N GLY A 354 -12.97 -28.74 8.62
CA GLY A 354 -13.54 -27.45 8.28
C GLY A 354 -12.48 -26.42 7.94
N PHE A 355 -12.17 -26.27 6.65
CA PHE A 355 -11.53 -25.07 6.11
C PHE A 355 -12.43 -24.55 4.97
N LEU A 356 -12.87 -23.31 5.09
CA LEU A 356 -13.81 -22.69 4.14
C LEU A 356 -13.11 -22.38 2.82
N ARG A 357 -13.23 -23.28 1.84
CA ARG A 357 -12.95 -22.96 0.44
C ARG A 357 -14.15 -22.23 -0.18
N ARG A 358 -13.82 -21.22 -1.01
CA ARG A 358 -14.66 -20.50 -2.01
C ARG A 358 -15.51 -19.35 -1.43
N ARG A 359 -15.76 -18.28 -2.18
CA ARG A 359 -15.52 -18.07 -3.63
C ARG A 359 -14.65 -16.88 -3.92
#